data_AF-A0AB37XLZ4-F1
#
_entry.id   AF-A0AB37XLZ4-F1
#
_cell.length_a   1.000
_cell.length_b   1.000
_cell.length_c   1.000
_cell.angle_alpha   90.00
_cell.angle_beta   90.00
_cell.angle_gamma   90.00
#
_symmetry.space_group_name_H-M   'P 1'
#
loop_
_entity.id
_entity.type
_entity.pdbx_description
1 polymer ?
#
loop_
_entity_poly.entity_id
_entity_poly.type
_entity_poly.pdbx_seq_one_letter_code
_entity_poly.pdbx_strand_id
1 'polypeptide(L)'
;CTNEFIPEKTDTDFQIFIMDDAVKPVKKDKRYSYDDTGNAERLKDKFGSFIRYNYTAKNWMYYDGKRWKNDDAGKMKGLVDKVIAGLKSEKISDSYEGYD
;
A
#
# COMPACT_ATOMS: atom_id res chain seq x y z
N CYS A 1 -27.27 55.56 -6.98
CA CYS A 1 -26.59 54.79 -8.04
C CYS A 1 -26.16 53.46 -7.46
N THR A 2 -26.80 52.36 -7.87
CA THR A 2 -26.50 50.99 -7.44
C THR A 2 -25.85 50.27 -8.61
N ASN A 3 -24.53 50.34 -8.67
CA ASN A 3 -23.76 49.57 -9.67
C ASN A 3 -23.57 48.15 -9.11
N GLU A 4 -24.61 47.33 -9.26
CA GLU A 4 -24.54 45.91 -8.91
C GLU A 4 -24.09 45.14 -10.15
N PHE A 5 -22.94 44.48 -10.04
CA PHE A 5 -22.32 43.75 -11.12
C PHE A 5 -23.05 42.42 -11.33
N ILE A 6 -23.66 42.24 -12.49
CA ILE A 6 -24.31 41.00 -12.89
C ILE A 6 -23.38 40.32 -13.91
N PRO A 7 -22.71 39.21 -13.56
CA PRO A 7 -21.83 38.53 -14.49
C PRO A 7 -22.66 37.89 -15.60
N GLU A 8 -22.23 38.05 -16.84
CA GLU A 8 -22.78 37.30 -17.97
C GLU A 8 -22.40 35.82 -17.82
N LYS A 9 -23.41 34.96 -17.69
CA LYS A 9 -23.22 33.50 -17.75
C LYS A 9 -22.87 33.13 -19.19
N THR A 10 -21.59 33.18 -19.52
CA THR A 10 -21.11 32.48 -20.70
C THR A 10 -20.93 31.02 -20.32
N ASP A 11 -21.81 30.17 -20.84
CA ASP A 11 -21.78 28.68 -20.75
C ASP A 11 -20.56 28.07 -21.46
N THR A 12 -19.47 28.83 -21.67
CA THR A 12 -18.19 28.23 -22.05
C THR A 12 -17.48 27.74 -20.78
N ASP A 13 -18.20 26.83 -20.11
CA ASP A 13 -17.73 25.62 -19.49
C ASP A 13 -16.22 25.52 -19.44
N PHE A 14 -15.68 25.57 -18.22
CA PHE A 14 -14.28 25.27 -17.97
C PHE A 14 -13.98 23.83 -18.40
N GLN A 15 -13.62 23.64 -19.67
CA GLN A 15 -13.18 22.36 -20.20
C GLN A 15 -11.73 22.14 -19.76
N ILE A 16 -11.55 21.28 -18.76
CA ILE A 16 -10.22 20.83 -18.36
C ILE A 16 -9.74 19.83 -19.41
N PHE A 17 -8.89 20.29 -20.32
CA PHE A 17 -8.21 19.41 -21.27
C PHE A 17 -6.99 18.78 -20.59
N ILE A 18 -7.10 17.50 -20.24
CA ILE A 18 -5.96 16.69 -19.81
C ILE A 18 -5.32 16.13 -21.08
N MET A 19 -4.16 16.66 -21.46
CA MET A 19 -3.38 16.09 -22.56
C MET A 19 -2.89 14.68 -22.17
N ASP A 20 -3.08 13.70 -23.06
CA ASP A 20 -2.70 12.30 -22.81
C ASP A 20 -1.21 12.15 -22.43
N ASP A 21 -0.35 13.00 -23.01
CA ASP A 21 1.10 13.04 -22.74
C ASP A 21 1.46 13.53 -21.32
N ALA A 22 0.53 14.17 -20.62
CA ALA A 22 0.70 14.63 -19.24
C ALA A 22 0.25 13.59 -18.20
N VAL A 23 -0.43 12.52 -18.63
CA VAL A 23 -0.87 11.43 -17.75
C VAL A 23 0.31 10.51 -17.46
N LYS A 24 1.09 10.85 -16.42
CA LYS A 24 2.05 9.89 -15.87
C LYS A 24 1.28 8.70 -15.33
N PRO A 25 1.64 7.45 -15.69
CA PRO A 25 0.99 6.29 -15.11
C PRO A 25 1.16 6.35 -13.60
N VAL A 26 0.04 6.42 -12.89
CA VAL A 26 0.03 6.37 -11.43
C VAL A 26 0.69 5.05 -11.05
N LYS A 27 1.84 5.12 -10.39
CA LYS A 27 2.38 3.94 -9.70
C LYS A 27 1.29 3.52 -8.73
N LYS A 28 0.65 2.37 -9.01
CA LYS A 28 -0.31 1.78 -8.10
C LYS A 28 0.49 1.35 -6.88
N ASP A 29 0.69 2.26 -5.94
CA ASP A 29 1.24 1.94 -4.64
C ASP A 29 0.26 0.94 -4.02
N LYS A 30 0.74 -0.29 -3.85
CA LYS A 30 -0.07 -1.38 -3.32
C LYS A 30 -0.45 -1.00 -1.89
N ARG A 31 -1.74 -0.74 -1.68
CA ARG A 31 -2.28 -0.43 -0.36
C ARG A 31 -2.55 -1.73 0.36
N TYR A 32 -2.15 -1.77 1.62
CA TYR A 32 -2.45 -2.89 2.52
C TYR A 32 -3.50 -2.45 3.51
N SER A 33 -4.41 -3.36 3.86
CA SER A 33 -5.33 -3.14 4.97
C SER A 33 -4.56 -3.02 6.30
N TYR A 34 -5.19 -2.37 7.29
CA TYR A 34 -4.67 -2.27 8.66
C TYR A 34 -5.25 -3.38 9.55
N ASP A 35 -5.40 -4.58 8.99
CA ASP A 35 -5.83 -5.79 9.67
C ASP A 35 -4.75 -6.89 9.59
N ASP A 36 -5.03 -8.05 10.17
CA ASP A 36 -4.12 -9.19 10.14
C ASP A 36 -3.84 -9.68 8.71
N THR A 37 -4.80 -9.52 7.80
CA THR A 37 -4.65 -9.88 6.39
C THR A 37 -3.62 -8.98 5.70
N GLY A 38 -3.74 -7.66 5.86
CA GLY A 38 -2.80 -6.69 5.33
C GLY A 38 -1.39 -6.86 5.93
N ASN A 39 -1.30 -7.24 7.21
CA ASN A 39 -0.01 -7.58 7.82
C ASN A 39 0.63 -8.83 7.19
N ALA A 40 -0.17 -9.86 6.91
CA ALA A 40 0.31 -11.06 6.21
C ALA A 40 0.74 -10.75 4.77
N GLU A 41 0.01 -9.90 4.06
CA GLU A 41 0.38 -9.44 2.72
C GLU A 41 1.69 -8.66 2.71
N ARG A 42 1.88 -7.71 3.65
CA ARG A 42 3.14 -6.97 3.81
C ARG A 42 4.31 -7.92 4.06
N LEU A 43 4.11 -8.93 4.90
CA LEU A 43 5.13 -9.93 5.20
C LEU A 43 5.48 -10.77 3.97
N LYS A 44 4.48 -11.22 3.21
CA LYS A 44 4.66 -11.98 1.98
C LYS A 44 5.37 -11.16 0.91
N ASP A 45 5.00 -9.90 0.72
CA ASP A 45 5.61 -9.07 -0.33
C ASP A 45 7.07 -8.71 0.00
N LYS A 46 7.40 -8.53 1.28
CA LYS A 46 8.80 -8.25 1.70
C LYS A 46 9.68 -9.51 1.77
N PHE A 47 9.15 -10.63 2.26
CA PHE A 47 9.95 -11.80 2.62
C PHE A 47 9.46 -13.13 2.03
N GLY A 48 8.41 -13.13 1.22
CA GLY A 48 7.76 -14.35 0.69
C GLY A 48 8.67 -15.24 -0.16
N SER A 49 9.74 -14.69 -0.75
CA SER A 49 10.76 -15.48 -1.44
C SER A 49 11.61 -16.32 -0.48
N PHE A 50 11.72 -15.91 0.78
CA PHE A 50 12.59 -16.50 1.80
C PHE A 50 11.85 -17.30 2.87
N ILE A 51 10.54 -17.14 2.99
CA ILE A 51 9.73 -17.83 4.00
C ILE A 51 8.68 -18.73 3.35
N ARG A 52 8.42 -19.88 3.97
CA ARG A 52 7.31 -20.77 3.62
C ARG A 52 6.70 -21.36 4.87
N TYR A 53 5.39 -21.55 4.86
CA TYR A 53 4.72 -22.28 5.92
C TYR A 53 4.59 -23.75 5.52
N ASN A 54 5.02 -24.65 6.41
CA ASN A 54 4.84 -26.09 6.24
C ASN A 54 3.59 -26.54 6.99
N TYR A 55 2.54 -26.89 6.24
CA TYR A 55 1.26 -27.34 6.81
C TYR A 55 1.38 -28.67 7.57
N THR A 56 2.18 -29.62 7.07
CA THR A 56 2.35 -30.94 7.69
C THR A 56 3.06 -30.85 9.02
N ALA A 57 4.14 -30.06 9.08
CA ALA A 57 4.91 -29.87 10.31
C ALA A 57 4.33 -28.77 11.22
N LYS A 58 3.31 -28.03 10.75
CA LYS A 58 2.73 -26.85 11.41
C LYS A 58 3.78 -25.84 11.86
N ASN A 59 4.83 -25.65 11.05
CA ASN A 59 5.95 -24.79 11.40
C ASN A 59 6.38 -23.94 10.21
N TRP A 60 6.97 -22.78 10.50
CA TRP A 60 7.58 -21.91 9.52
C TRP A 60 8.94 -22.45 9.08
N MET A 61 9.24 -22.26 7.80
CA MET A 61 10.51 -22.59 7.19
C MET A 61 11.09 -21.33 6.56
N TYR A 62 12.41 -21.20 6.60
CA TYR A 62 13.14 -20.15 5.89
C TYR A 62 14.18 -20.75 4.95
N TYR A 63 14.51 -20.01 3.89
CA TYR A 63 15.54 -20.39 2.94
C TYR A 63 16.91 -19.88 3.39
N ASP A 64 17.84 -20.81 3.62
CA ASP A 64 19.21 -20.51 4.07
C ASP A 64 20.18 -20.23 2.90
N GLY A 65 19.66 -19.96 1.70
CA GLY A 65 20.45 -19.79 0.47
C GLY A 65 20.83 -21.09 -0.25
N LYS A 66 20.62 -22.25 0.39
CA LYS A 66 20.85 -23.59 -0.21
C LYS A 66 19.67 -24.52 -0.01
N ARG A 67 19.11 -24.54 1.19
CA ARG A 67 18.00 -25.43 1.59
C ARG A 67 16.99 -24.71 2.45
N TRP A 68 15.78 -25.27 2.50
CA TRP A 68 14.75 -24.88 3.46
C TRP A 68 15.10 -25.46 4.83
N LYS A 69 15.06 -24.63 5.87
CA LYS A 69 15.26 -25.01 7.27
C LYS A 69 14.05 -24.59 8.09
N ASN A 70 13.71 -25.37 9.11
CA ASN A 70 12.68 -25.00 10.07
C ASN A 70 13.14 -23.81 10.91
N ASP A 71 12.19 -22.99 11.31
CA ASP A 71 12.46 -21.83 12.15
C ASP A 71 12.50 -22.19 13.64
N ASP A 72 13.58 -22.83 14.08
CA ASP A 72 13.78 -23.18 15.49
C ASP A 72 14.33 -22.01 16.31
N ALA A 73 14.87 -20.97 15.64
CA ALA A 73 15.52 -19.82 16.28
C ALA A 73 14.62 -18.58 16.38
N GLY A 74 13.36 -18.66 15.96
CA GLY A 74 12.42 -17.53 15.98
C GLY A 74 12.77 -16.42 14.99
N LYS A 75 13.41 -16.74 13.86
CA LYS A 75 13.71 -15.79 12.77
C LYS A 75 12.44 -15.16 12.21
N MET A 76 11.33 -15.89 12.19
CA MET A 76 10.03 -15.41 11.75
C MET A 76 9.60 -14.17 12.55
N LYS A 77 9.80 -14.19 13.87
CA LYS A 77 9.50 -13.04 14.73
C LYS A 77 10.30 -11.80 14.31
N GLY A 78 11.61 -11.96 14.10
CA GLY A 78 12.46 -10.86 13.65
C GLY A 78 12.11 -10.33 12.25
N LEU A 79 11.57 -11.17 11.36
CA LEU A 79 11.05 -10.72 10.07
C LEU A 79 9.78 -9.88 10.24
N VAL A 80 8.86 -10.31 11.10
CA VAL A 80 7.64 -9.57 11.42
C VAL A 80 7.98 -8.22 12.06
N ASP A 81 8.93 -8.19 13.00
CA ASP A 81 9.40 -6.95 13.63
C ASP A 81 9.93 -5.94 12.59
N LYS A 82 10.64 -6.43 11.56
CA LYS A 82 11.09 -5.58 10.43
C LYS A 82 9.93 -5.05 9.60
N VAL A 83 8.86 -5.84 9.40
CA VAL A 83 7.65 -5.36 8.72
C VAL A 83 7.01 -4.24 9.52
N ILE A 84 6.84 -4.42 10.84
CA ILE A 84 6.26 -3.43 11.76
C ILE A 84 7.14 -2.17 11.82
N ALA A 85 8.46 -2.30 11.84
CA ALA A 85 9.37 -1.15 11.79
C ALA A 85 9.17 -0.34 10.50
N GLY A 86 8.98 -1.02 9.36
CA GLY A 86 8.66 -0.36 8.09
C GLY A 86 7.29 0.34 8.08
N LEU A 87 6.29 -0.24 8.76
CA LEU A 87 4.95 0.34 8.87
C LEU A 87 4.97 1.77 9.43
N LYS A 88 5.85 2.05 10.41
CA LYS A 88 6.00 3.41 10.99
C LYS A 88 6.44 4.47 9.99
N SER A 89 7.11 4.06 8.91
CA SER A 89 7.60 4.94 7.85
C SER A 89 6.67 4.99 6.63
N GLU A 90 5.62 4.17 6.60
CA GLU A 90 4.65 4.18 5.52
C GLU A 90 3.84 5.50 5.58
N LYS A 91 3.71 6.16 4.44
CA LYS A 91 2.91 7.39 4.34
C LYS A 91 1.45 7.01 4.53
N ILE A 92 0.84 7.52 5.58
CA ILE A 92 -0.61 7.44 5.77
C ILE A 92 -1.23 8.35 4.71
N SER A 93 -1.87 7.76 3.70
CA SER A 93 -2.71 8.54 2.81
C SER A 93 -3.98 8.87 3.56
N ASP A 94 -4.15 10.14 3.92
CA ASP A 94 -5.38 10.64 4.53
C ASP A 94 -6.47 10.63 3.44
N SER A 95 -7.21 9.52 3.34
CA SER A 95 -8.40 9.46 2.51
C SER A 95 -9.57 9.96 3.34
N TYR A 96 -9.77 11.27 3.33
CA TYR A 96 -11.00 11.89 3.82
C TYR A 96 -12.12 11.56 2.82
N GLU A 97 -12.87 10.49 3.08
CA GLU A 97 -14.17 10.29 2.42
C GLU A 97 -15.16 11.28 3.05
N GLY A 98 -15.24 12.47 2.46
CA GLY A 98 -16.36 13.38 2.69
C GLY A 98 -17.60 12.78 2.01
N TYR A 99 -18.69 12.63 2.76
CA TYR A 99 -19.99 12.25 2.25
C TYR A 99 -20.58 13.39 1.40
N ASP A 100 -21.00 13.08 0.18
CA ASP A 100 -21.89 13.90 -0.67
C ASP A 100 -23.34 13.87 -0.15
#